data_AF-A0A8J9TMP2-F1
#
_entry.id   AF-A0A8J9TMP2-F1
#
_cell.length_a   1.000
_cell.length_b   1.000
_cell.length_c   1.000
_cell.angle_alpha   90.00
_cell.angle_beta   90.00
_cell.angle_gamma   90.00
#
_symmetry.space_group_name_H-M   'P 1'
#
loop_
_entity.id
_entity.type
_entity.pdbx_description
1 polymer ?
#
loop_
_entity_poly.entity_id
_entity_poly.type
_entity_poly.pdbx_seq_one_letter_code
_entity_poly.pdbx_strand_id
1 'polypeptide(L)'
;IIPVDSNSRRSGSYDMLGKVERINDTTIVISELPVRKWTQDYKAFLEIMLTGDGKKKLPEIKDFTENHTETTVSFTIIAEKEKIDEFEKEKGGLMGKFKLTGSLSTSNMTLFDETGRITRFEDPESIMNAFYDIRLDFYDKRKRLLVKKLEEEQRKLSNKARFVEEVCRVELVVNNRKRQDILHELRNRGYETFGADARSKETSDSDGEEDSINESQSDAELARGYEYLLGMKIWSLTFEKAEELRRKLGEKTTELNALQGTLPSELWLNDLDA
;
A
#
# COMPACT_ATOMS: atom_id res chain seq x y z
N ILE A 1 20.82 -2.42 17.69
CA ILE A 1 19.89 -3.21 18.53
C ILE A 1 20.41 -4.63 18.53
N ILE A 2 20.57 -5.26 19.70
CA ILE A 2 21.17 -6.60 19.81
C ILE A 2 20.20 -7.49 20.60
N PRO A 3 19.88 -8.71 20.15
CA PRO A 3 19.06 -9.63 20.92
C PRO A 3 19.78 -10.03 22.21
N VAL A 4 19.04 -10.03 23.32
CA VAL A 4 19.54 -10.60 24.58
C VAL A 4 19.52 -12.12 24.46
N ASP A 5 20.58 -12.79 24.92
CA ASP A 5 20.81 -14.23 24.76
C ASP A 5 19.54 -15.07 25.06
N SER A 6 19.22 -16.00 24.16
CA SER A 6 17.98 -16.78 24.18
C SER A 6 17.88 -17.74 25.38
N ASN A 7 19.02 -18.10 25.98
CA ASN A 7 19.09 -18.86 27.23
C ASN A 7 18.89 -18.00 28.49
N SER A 8 18.71 -16.69 28.34
CA SER A 8 18.39 -15.79 29.46
C SER A 8 16.88 -15.78 29.76
N ARG A 9 16.51 -15.42 30.99
CA ARG A 9 15.10 -15.14 31.37
C ARG A 9 14.44 -14.00 30.57
N ARG A 10 15.17 -13.34 29.66
CA ARG A 10 14.74 -12.21 28.82
C ARG A 10 14.58 -12.60 27.34
N SER A 11 14.17 -13.83 27.03
CA SER A 11 13.76 -14.20 25.66
C SER A 11 12.70 -13.21 25.14
N GLY A 12 12.87 -12.71 23.91
CA GLY A 12 12.06 -11.61 23.36
C GLY A 12 12.43 -10.21 23.86
N SER A 13 13.66 -10.01 24.35
CA SER A 13 14.17 -8.69 24.70
C SER A 13 15.41 -8.33 23.89
N TYR A 14 15.57 -7.05 23.63
CA TYR A 14 16.69 -6.48 22.88
C TYR A 14 17.32 -5.35 23.66
N ASP A 15 18.65 -5.27 23.60
CA ASP A 15 19.38 -4.13 24.10
C ASP A 15 19.62 -3.12 22.96
N MET A 16 19.21 -1.88 23.21
CA MET A 16 19.34 -0.74 22.30
C MET A 16 20.54 0.08 22.75
N LEU A 17 21.59 0.10 21.94
CA LEU A 17 22.84 0.76 22.26
C LEU A 17 22.94 2.08 21.49
N GLY A 18 23.31 3.15 22.18
CA GLY A 18 23.87 4.34 21.55
C GLY A 18 25.34 4.12 21.19
N LYS A 19 26.04 5.20 20.82
CA LYS A 19 27.45 5.16 20.47
C LYS A 19 28.23 6.22 21.24
N VAL A 20 29.26 5.78 21.96
CA VAL A 20 30.16 6.64 22.73
C VAL A 20 31.60 6.24 22.50
N GLU A 21 32.47 7.22 22.34
CA GLU A 21 33.90 7.03 22.13
C GLU A 21 34.67 8.07 22.96
N ARG A 22 35.69 7.62 23.70
CA ARG A 22 36.68 8.52 24.31
C ARG A 22 37.67 8.93 23.23
N ILE A 23 37.74 10.22 22.92
CA ILE A 23 38.63 10.74 21.88
C ILE A 23 40.02 11.04 22.44
N ASN A 24 40.09 11.51 23.69
CA ASN A 24 41.34 11.79 24.39
C ASN A 24 41.13 11.78 25.92
N ASP A 25 42.12 12.26 26.68
CA ASP A 25 42.08 12.26 28.14
C ASP A 25 41.01 13.13 28.76
N THR A 26 40.44 14.10 28.05
CA THR A 26 39.46 15.04 28.60
C THR A 26 38.16 15.11 27.80
N THR A 27 38.04 14.33 26.72
CA THR A 27 36.96 14.47 25.73
C THR A 27 36.32 13.14 25.38
N ILE A 28 34.99 13.10 25.45
CA ILE A 28 34.14 11.97 25.02
C ILE A 28 33.18 12.48 23.95
N VAL A 29 32.93 11.68 22.92
CA VAL A 29 31.94 11.98 21.88
C VAL A 29 30.84 10.94 21.91
N ILE A 30 29.59 11.41 21.95
CA ILE A 30 28.39 10.59 21.81
C ILE A 30 27.79 10.90 20.44
N SER A 31 27.83 9.93 19.54
CA SER A 31 27.39 10.06 18.14
C SER A 31 26.07 9.36 17.84
N GLU A 32 25.51 8.64 18.80
CA GLU A 32 24.19 8.03 18.66
C GLU A 32 23.54 7.81 20.04
N LEU A 33 22.23 7.98 20.11
CA LEU A 33 21.43 7.67 21.29
C LEU A 33 20.64 6.38 21.10
N PRO A 34 20.28 5.66 22.18
CA PRO A 34 19.35 4.55 22.08
C PRO A 34 18.02 4.98 21.44
N VAL A 35 17.43 4.10 20.63
CA VAL A 35 16.12 4.33 20.02
C VAL A 35 15.09 4.73 21.09
N ARG A 36 14.22 5.70 20.77
CA ARG A 36 13.26 6.39 21.66
C ARG A 36 13.87 7.34 22.70
N LYS A 37 15.16 7.67 22.61
CA LYS A 37 15.77 8.71 23.43
C LYS A 37 15.94 9.99 22.60
N TRP A 38 15.22 11.03 22.99
CA TRP A 38 15.23 12.30 22.28
C TRP A 38 16.43 13.17 22.66
N THR A 39 16.93 13.93 21.68
CA THR A 39 18.08 14.83 21.85
C THR A 39 17.86 15.86 22.95
N GLN A 40 16.66 16.46 23.01
CA GLN A 40 16.33 17.49 24.01
C GLN A 40 16.28 16.92 25.44
N ASP A 41 15.65 15.76 25.63
CA ASP A 41 15.61 15.09 26.94
C ASP A 41 17.02 14.68 27.39
N TYR A 42 17.86 14.29 26.42
CA TYR A 42 19.23 13.91 26.69
C TYR A 42 20.13 15.10 27.02
N LYS A 43 19.93 16.23 26.35
CA LYS A 43 20.57 17.50 26.70
C LYS A 43 20.28 17.90 28.14
N ALA A 44 19.02 17.88 28.56
CA ALA A 44 18.63 18.18 29.93
C ALA A 44 19.33 17.26 30.94
N PHE A 45 19.55 15.99 30.58
CA PHE A 45 20.35 15.07 31.39
C PHE A 45 21.83 15.49 31.50
N LEU A 46 22.46 15.95 30.41
CA LEU A 46 23.83 16.45 30.43
C LEU A 46 23.96 17.80 31.19
N GLU A 47 22.96 18.69 31.09
CA GLU A 47 22.91 19.93 31.88
C GLU A 47 22.90 19.67 33.39
N ILE A 48 22.20 18.61 33.83
CA ILE A 48 22.22 18.16 35.23
C ILE A 48 23.60 17.59 35.60
N MET A 49 24.28 16.88 34.69
CA MET A 49 25.65 16.41 34.94
C MET A 49 26.66 17.57 35.00
N LEU A 50 26.39 18.68 34.31
CA LEU A 50 27.24 19.87 34.28
C LEU A 50 27.06 20.74 35.54
N THR A 51 25.81 20.95 35.97
CA THR A 51 25.49 21.89 37.05
C THR A 51 25.29 21.21 38.41
N GLY A 52 25.10 19.89 38.41
CA GLY A 52 24.61 19.15 39.57
C GLY A 52 23.09 19.29 39.72
N ASP A 53 22.48 18.46 40.57
CA ASP A 53 21.01 18.49 40.78
C ASP A 53 20.55 19.48 41.87
N GLY A 54 21.48 20.33 42.35
CA GLY A 54 21.25 21.28 43.44
C GLY A 54 20.95 20.64 44.81
N LYS A 55 21.07 19.31 44.94
CA LYS A 55 20.73 18.56 46.16
C LYS A 55 21.83 17.58 46.57
N LYS A 56 22.02 16.50 45.81
CA LYS A 56 22.89 15.36 46.16
C LYS A 56 23.98 15.09 45.12
N LYS A 57 23.78 15.48 43.86
CA LYS A 57 24.73 15.24 42.78
C LYS A 57 25.56 16.47 42.52
N LEU A 58 26.87 16.32 42.71
CA LEU A 58 27.86 17.30 42.31
C LEU A 58 28.04 17.28 40.78
N PRO A 59 28.49 18.38 40.16
CA PRO A 59 28.96 18.41 38.78
C PRO A 59 29.93 17.26 38.49
N GLU A 60 29.65 16.50 37.43
CA GLU A 60 30.48 15.35 36.99
C GLU A 60 31.22 15.64 35.68
N ILE A 61 30.73 16.59 34.87
CA ILE A 61 31.36 17.06 33.63
C ILE A 61 31.68 18.56 33.73
N LYS A 62 32.66 19.02 32.94
CA LYS A 62 33.09 20.42 32.90
C LYS A 62 32.30 21.25 31.91
N ASP A 63 32.00 20.67 30.75
CA ASP A 63 31.24 21.32 29.68
C ASP A 63 30.75 20.27 28.68
N PHE A 64 29.82 20.65 27.80
CA PHE A 64 29.53 19.88 26.60
C PHE A 64 29.10 20.80 25.44
N THR A 65 29.39 20.38 24.21
CA THR A 65 28.94 21.07 23.00
C THR A 65 28.06 20.18 22.14
N GLU A 66 27.10 20.80 21.45
CA GLU A 66 26.10 20.14 20.62
C GLU A 66 26.40 20.44 19.15
N ASN A 67 26.65 19.40 18.36
CA ASN A 67 26.90 19.50 16.92
C ASN A 67 25.89 18.66 16.14
N HIS A 68 24.60 18.82 16.48
CA HIS A 68 23.51 18.04 15.91
C HIS A 68 23.09 18.54 14.53
N THR A 69 22.46 17.66 13.75
CA THR A 69 21.63 18.05 12.60
C THR A 69 20.17 17.68 12.88
N GLU A 70 19.27 17.92 11.93
CA GLU A 70 17.87 17.46 12.02
C GLU A 70 17.76 15.93 12.15
N THR A 71 18.73 15.19 11.60
CA THR A 71 18.71 13.72 11.49
C THR A 71 19.80 13.00 12.26
N THR A 72 20.77 13.72 12.84
CA THR A 72 21.92 13.11 13.52
C THR A 72 22.20 13.78 14.87
N VAL A 73 22.67 12.96 15.82
CA VAL A 73 23.05 13.39 17.16
C VAL A 73 24.56 13.40 17.31
N SER A 74 25.10 14.41 17.98
CA SER A 74 26.52 14.52 18.29
C SER A 74 26.75 15.42 19.49
N PHE A 75 27.08 14.84 20.64
CA PHE A 75 27.50 15.57 21.85
C PHE A 75 28.99 15.37 22.08
N THR A 76 29.72 16.46 22.24
CA THR A 76 31.13 16.44 22.67
C THR A 76 31.17 16.85 24.14
N ILE A 77 31.53 15.93 25.02
CA ILE A 77 31.53 16.10 26.46
C ILE A 77 32.97 16.30 26.93
N ILE A 78 33.18 17.32 27.75
CA ILE A 78 34.48 17.67 28.34
C ILE A 78 34.43 17.37 29.84
N ALA A 79 35.41 16.60 30.33
CA ALA A 79 35.53 16.26 31.74
C ALA A 79 37.01 16.10 32.14
N GLU A 80 37.27 15.93 33.43
CA GLU A 80 38.62 15.61 33.94
C GLU A 80 39.01 14.19 33.59
N LYS A 81 40.32 13.95 33.38
CA LYS A 81 40.83 12.62 33.03
C LYS A 81 40.47 11.60 34.09
N GLU A 82 40.65 11.98 35.34
CA GLU A 82 40.33 11.15 36.50
C GLU A 82 38.85 10.75 36.50
N LYS A 83 37.95 11.67 36.10
CA LYS A 83 36.51 11.40 35.99
C LYS A 83 36.16 10.48 34.83
N ILE A 84 36.77 10.67 33.66
CA ILE A 84 36.56 9.78 32.52
C ILE A 84 37.06 8.36 32.84
N ASP A 85 38.24 8.24 33.44
CA ASP A 85 38.79 6.96 33.90
C ASP A 85 37.88 6.31 34.97
N GLU A 86 37.27 7.09 35.86
CA GLU A 86 36.26 6.62 36.81
C GLU A 86 35.02 6.08 36.06
N PHE A 87 34.48 6.83 35.10
CA PHE A 87 33.30 6.42 34.33
C PHE A 87 33.52 5.13 33.53
N GLU A 88 34.72 4.90 33.00
CA GLU A 88 35.08 3.68 32.28
C GLU A 88 35.18 2.46 33.21
N LYS A 89 35.59 2.66 34.46
CA LYS A 89 35.71 1.61 35.48
C LYS A 89 34.37 1.30 36.17
N GLU A 90 33.41 2.21 36.13
CA GLU A 90 32.06 1.99 36.66
C GLU A 90 31.37 0.81 35.95
N LYS A 91 30.36 0.23 36.61
CA LYS A 91 29.58 -0.88 36.05
C LYS A 91 28.87 -0.43 34.77
N GLY A 92 29.22 -1.04 33.64
CA GLY A 92 28.70 -0.68 32.32
C GLY A 92 29.50 0.39 31.59
N GLY A 93 30.60 0.88 32.18
CA GLY A 93 31.50 1.85 31.59
C GLY A 93 30.80 3.14 31.14
N LEU A 94 31.32 3.75 30.06
CA LEU A 94 30.72 4.94 29.45
C LEU A 94 29.27 4.71 29.03
N MET A 95 28.95 3.53 28.50
CA MET A 95 27.59 3.19 28.06
C MET A 95 26.58 3.22 29.22
N GLY A 96 26.98 2.70 30.38
CA GLY A 96 26.18 2.75 31.61
C GLY A 96 26.08 4.17 32.15
N LYS A 97 27.22 4.86 32.28
CA LYS A 97 27.29 6.22 32.85
C LYS A 97 26.40 7.21 32.10
N PHE A 98 26.53 7.23 30.78
CA PHE A 98 25.80 8.13 29.89
C PHE A 98 24.41 7.61 29.52
N LYS A 99 23.95 6.52 30.16
CA LYS A 99 22.62 5.92 29.93
C LYS A 99 22.38 5.65 28.43
N LEU A 100 23.39 5.13 27.75
CA LEU A 100 23.36 4.80 26.31
C LEU A 100 22.98 3.34 26.08
N THR A 101 22.37 2.70 27.07
CA THR A 101 21.78 1.36 26.96
C THR A 101 20.30 1.47 27.32
N GLY A 102 19.43 1.12 26.37
CA GLY A 102 18.00 0.94 26.58
C GLY A 102 17.61 -0.53 26.45
N SER A 103 16.46 -0.90 27.00
CA SER A 103 15.88 -2.23 26.84
C SER A 103 14.57 -2.13 26.07
N LEU A 104 14.39 -2.98 25.07
CA LEU A 104 13.15 -3.18 24.34
C LEU A 104 12.63 -4.59 24.63
N SER A 105 11.34 -4.73 24.89
CA SER A 105 10.67 -6.02 25.06
C SER A 105 9.62 -6.18 23.96
N THR A 106 9.58 -7.35 23.33
CA THR A 106 8.53 -7.76 22.40
C THR A 106 7.52 -8.72 23.04
N SER A 107 7.52 -8.84 24.37
CA SER A 107 6.67 -9.79 25.12
C SER A 107 5.15 -9.60 24.91
N ASN A 108 4.72 -8.43 24.45
CA ASN A 108 3.32 -8.10 24.21
C ASN A 108 3.11 -7.63 22.77
N MET A 109 2.85 -8.58 21.87
CA MET A 109 2.42 -8.33 20.50
C MET A 109 0.96 -8.72 20.35
N THR A 110 0.06 -7.84 20.80
CA THR A 110 -1.39 -8.08 20.74
C THR A 110 -2.00 -7.24 19.63
N LEU A 111 -2.65 -7.89 18.67
CA LEU A 111 -3.23 -7.27 17.47
C LEU A 111 -4.64 -7.82 17.22
N PHE A 112 -5.39 -7.18 16.32
CA PHE A 112 -6.61 -7.76 15.79
C PHE A 112 -6.27 -8.77 14.69
N ASP A 113 -6.86 -9.96 14.75
CA ASP A 113 -6.76 -10.95 13.68
C ASP A 113 -7.74 -10.69 12.54
N GLU A 114 -7.72 -11.55 11.52
CA GLU A 114 -8.59 -11.53 10.34
C GLU A 114 -10.09 -11.57 10.66
N THR A 115 -10.46 -12.08 11.84
CA THR A 115 -11.84 -12.14 12.32
C THR A 115 -12.23 -10.94 13.18
N GLY A 116 -11.30 -10.00 13.40
CA GLY A 116 -11.48 -8.84 14.25
C GLY A 116 -11.37 -9.17 15.75
N ARG A 117 -10.78 -10.30 16.12
CA ARG A 117 -10.57 -10.68 17.53
C ARG A 117 -9.20 -10.25 18.01
N ILE A 118 -9.12 -9.88 19.29
CA ILE A 118 -7.86 -9.52 19.93
C ILE A 118 -7.06 -10.80 20.19
N THR A 119 -5.91 -10.92 19.52
CA THR A 119 -5.05 -12.10 19.55
C THR A 119 -3.63 -11.69 19.91
N ARG A 120 -3.02 -12.44 20.84
CA ARG A 120 -1.62 -12.26 21.22
C ARG A 120 -0.73 -13.18 20.39
N PHE A 121 0.25 -12.59 19.73
CA PHE A 121 1.27 -13.25 18.93
C PHE A 121 2.54 -13.47 19.76
N GLU A 122 3.19 -14.61 19.57
CA GLU A 122 4.37 -15.00 20.36
C GLU A 122 5.64 -14.33 19.84
N ASP A 123 5.78 -14.27 18.52
CA ASP A 123 6.93 -13.71 17.81
C ASP A 123 6.51 -12.95 16.53
N PRO A 124 7.37 -12.10 15.95
CA PRO A 124 7.08 -11.41 14.69
C PRO A 124 6.79 -12.36 13.52
N GLU A 125 7.38 -13.55 13.50
CA GLU A 125 7.19 -14.57 12.46
C GLU A 125 5.75 -15.10 12.44
N SER A 126 5.11 -15.27 13.60
CA SER A 126 3.71 -15.67 13.72
C SER A 126 2.75 -14.63 13.15
N ILE A 127 3.08 -13.33 13.31
CA ILE A 127 2.35 -12.23 12.66
C ILE A 127 2.52 -12.30 11.15
N MET A 128 3.76 -12.53 10.68
CA MET A 128 4.05 -12.63 9.25
C MET A 128 3.34 -13.81 8.59
N ASN A 129 3.30 -14.97 9.24
CA ASN A 129 2.60 -16.15 8.75
C ASN A 129 1.10 -15.90 8.62
N ALA A 130 0.48 -15.31 9.66
CA ALA A 130 -0.95 -14.95 9.59
C ALA A 130 -1.24 -13.94 8.46
N PHE A 131 -0.36 -12.95 8.27
CA PHE A 131 -0.49 -12.00 7.17
C PHE A 131 -0.34 -12.65 5.79
N TYR A 132 0.61 -13.57 5.64
CA TYR A 132 0.97 -14.18 4.37
C TYR A 132 -0.21 -14.88 3.70
N ASP A 133 -0.92 -15.73 4.44
CA ASP A 133 -2.04 -16.51 3.91
C ASP A 133 -3.19 -15.59 3.45
N ILE A 134 -3.55 -14.61 4.28
CA ILE A 134 -4.57 -13.60 3.94
C ILE A 134 -4.14 -12.84 2.68
N ARG A 135 -2.89 -12.38 2.65
CA ARG A 135 -2.39 -11.56 1.54
C ARG A 135 -2.43 -12.34 0.23
N LEU A 136 -2.05 -13.62 0.23
CA LEU A 136 -2.08 -14.47 -0.95
C LEU A 136 -3.51 -14.72 -1.46
N ASP A 137 -4.47 -14.98 -0.58
CA ASP A 137 -5.89 -15.09 -0.95
C ASP A 137 -6.42 -13.79 -1.58
N PHE A 138 -6.00 -12.63 -1.06
CA PHE A 138 -6.37 -11.35 -1.65
C PHE A 138 -5.71 -11.09 -3.01
N TYR A 139 -4.51 -11.61 -3.28
CA TYR A 139 -3.92 -11.59 -4.62
C TYR A 139 -4.70 -12.46 -5.60
N ASP A 140 -5.18 -13.62 -5.16
CA ASP A 140 -6.04 -14.48 -5.99
C ASP A 140 -7.39 -13.81 -6.29
N LYS A 141 -8.03 -13.19 -5.27
CA LYS A 141 -9.22 -12.33 -5.45
C LYS A 141 -8.96 -11.18 -6.42
N ARG A 142 -7.82 -10.49 -6.29
CA ARG A 142 -7.40 -9.41 -7.20
C ARG A 142 -7.24 -9.93 -8.62
N LYS A 143 -6.52 -11.04 -8.82
CA LYS A 143 -6.33 -11.65 -10.15
C LYS A 143 -7.68 -11.94 -10.80
N ARG A 144 -8.60 -12.63 -10.11
CA ARG A 144 -9.94 -12.91 -10.62
C ARG A 144 -10.68 -11.65 -11.07
N LEU A 145 -10.63 -10.59 -10.27
CA LEU A 145 -11.30 -9.33 -10.58
C LEU A 145 -10.67 -8.63 -11.79
N LEU A 146 -9.34 -8.64 -11.90
CA LEU A 146 -8.63 -8.08 -13.05
C LEU A 146 -8.91 -8.87 -14.33
N VAL A 147 -8.88 -10.20 -14.27
CA VAL A 147 -9.25 -11.08 -15.39
C VAL A 147 -10.68 -10.77 -15.84
N LYS A 148 -11.65 -10.74 -14.91
CA LYS A 148 -13.05 -10.41 -15.24
C LYS A 148 -13.20 -9.05 -15.92
N LYS A 149 -12.47 -8.03 -15.45
CA LYS A 149 -12.48 -6.69 -16.06
C LYS A 149 -11.91 -6.71 -17.48
N LEU A 150 -10.77 -7.35 -17.68
CA LEU A 150 -10.14 -7.45 -19.00
C LEU A 150 -10.98 -8.27 -19.98
N GLU A 151 -11.62 -9.35 -19.53
CA GLU A 151 -12.56 -10.13 -20.33
C GLU A 151 -13.77 -9.29 -20.76
N GLU A 152 -14.34 -8.47 -19.87
CA GLU A 152 -15.43 -7.56 -20.20
C GLU A 152 -14.99 -6.48 -21.20
N GLU A 153 -13.81 -5.89 -21.01
CA GLU A 153 -13.22 -4.93 -21.95
C GLU A 153 -12.98 -5.56 -23.33
N GLN A 154 -12.47 -6.79 -23.37
CA GLN A 154 -12.24 -7.55 -24.60
C GLN A 154 -13.56 -7.81 -25.34
N ARG A 155 -14.61 -8.27 -24.65
CA ARG A 155 -15.93 -8.49 -25.28
C ARG A 155 -16.56 -7.19 -25.77
N LYS A 156 -16.44 -6.08 -25.02
CA LYS A 156 -16.87 -4.75 -25.46
C LYS A 156 -16.13 -4.30 -26.72
N LEU A 157 -14.81 -4.44 -26.76
CA LEU A 157 -14.00 -4.08 -27.94
C LEU A 157 -14.32 -4.95 -29.15
N SER A 158 -14.56 -6.25 -28.94
CA SER A 158 -14.96 -7.18 -30.00
C SER A 158 -16.29 -6.76 -30.63
N ASN A 159 -17.32 -6.51 -29.81
CA ASN A 159 -18.60 -6.02 -30.29
C ASN A 159 -18.49 -4.66 -30.97
N LYS A 160 -17.70 -3.71 -30.44
CA LYS A 160 -17.47 -2.41 -31.07
C LYS A 160 -16.78 -2.53 -32.43
N ALA A 161 -15.73 -3.33 -32.53
CA ALA A 161 -15.01 -3.55 -33.78
C ALA A 161 -15.94 -4.14 -34.84
N ARG A 162 -16.70 -5.19 -34.46
CA ARG A 162 -17.69 -5.83 -35.32
C ARG A 162 -18.78 -4.86 -35.78
N PHE A 163 -19.34 -4.07 -34.87
CA PHE A 163 -20.39 -3.10 -35.17
C PHE A 163 -19.93 -2.06 -36.19
N VAL A 164 -18.76 -1.44 -35.97
CA VAL A 164 -18.22 -0.45 -36.91
C VAL A 164 -17.94 -1.08 -38.27
N GLU A 165 -17.35 -2.28 -38.30
CA GLU A 165 -17.05 -3.00 -39.54
C GLU A 165 -18.31 -3.36 -40.34
N GLU A 166 -19.34 -3.90 -39.70
CA GLU A 166 -20.62 -4.24 -40.34
C GLU A 166 -21.35 -2.97 -40.84
N VAL A 167 -21.27 -1.84 -40.12
CA VAL A 167 -21.83 -0.56 -40.58
C VAL A 167 -21.07 -0.01 -41.78
N CYS A 168 -19.73 -0.02 -41.76
CA CYS A 168 -18.91 0.44 -42.89
C CYS A 168 -19.09 -0.44 -44.14
N ARG A 169 -19.39 -1.73 -43.97
CA ARG A 169 -19.71 -2.66 -45.07
C ARG A 169 -21.17 -2.60 -45.54
N VAL A 170 -22.00 -1.78 -44.91
CA VAL A 170 -23.45 -1.69 -45.19
C VAL A 170 -24.18 -3.03 -44.91
N GLU A 171 -23.58 -3.91 -44.11
CA GLU A 171 -24.22 -5.14 -43.61
C GLU A 171 -25.13 -4.85 -42.41
N LEU A 172 -24.89 -3.75 -41.71
CA LEU A 172 -25.73 -3.22 -40.63
C LEU A 172 -26.09 -1.77 -40.94
N VAL A 173 -27.35 -1.51 -41.28
CA VAL A 173 -27.83 -0.15 -41.55
C VAL A 173 -28.49 0.41 -40.29
N VAL A 174 -27.91 1.47 -39.74
CA VAL A 174 -28.46 2.20 -38.58
C VAL A 174 -29.14 3.52 -38.96
N ASN A 175 -28.83 4.07 -40.13
CA ASN A 175 -29.39 5.34 -40.59
C ASN A 175 -30.84 5.18 -41.06
N ASN A 176 -31.68 6.18 -40.78
CA ASN A 176 -33.08 6.24 -41.21
C ASN A 176 -33.93 5.01 -40.81
N ARG A 177 -33.67 4.45 -39.62
CA ARG A 177 -34.43 3.32 -39.06
C ARG A 177 -34.96 3.63 -37.67
N LYS A 178 -36.06 2.97 -37.29
CA LYS A 178 -36.61 3.08 -35.94
C LYS A 178 -35.64 2.44 -34.95
N ARG A 179 -35.48 3.08 -33.78
CA ARG A 179 -34.61 2.60 -32.70
C ARG A 179 -34.92 1.15 -32.31
N GLN A 180 -36.20 0.81 -32.14
CA GLN A 180 -36.65 -0.55 -31.80
C GLN A 180 -36.17 -1.61 -32.80
N ASP A 181 -36.26 -1.34 -34.10
CA ASP A 181 -35.84 -2.29 -35.14
C ASP A 181 -34.33 -2.57 -35.05
N ILE A 182 -33.52 -1.54 -34.75
CA ILE A 182 -32.08 -1.66 -34.58
C ILE A 182 -31.76 -2.50 -33.32
N LEU A 183 -32.45 -2.26 -32.21
CA LEU A 183 -32.24 -3.01 -30.96
C LEU A 183 -32.55 -4.50 -31.13
N HIS A 184 -33.65 -4.84 -31.80
CA HIS A 184 -34.00 -6.24 -32.09
C HIS A 184 -33.02 -6.88 -33.08
N GLU A 185 -32.52 -6.14 -34.08
CA GLU A 185 -31.51 -6.66 -34.99
C GLU A 185 -30.19 -6.94 -34.28
N LEU A 186 -29.70 -6.04 -33.42
CA LEU A 186 -28.49 -6.27 -32.62
C LEU A 186 -28.63 -7.53 -31.76
N ARG A 187 -29.78 -7.72 -31.13
CA ARG A 187 -30.09 -8.94 -30.37
C ARG A 187 -30.08 -10.18 -31.24
N ASN A 188 -30.75 -10.14 -32.39
CA ASN A 188 -30.83 -11.27 -33.32
C ASN A 188 -29.46 -11.64 -33.92
N ARG A 189 -28.56 -10.66 -34.08
CA ARG A 189 -27.19 -10.85 -34.56
C ARG A 189 -26.19 -11.23 -33.47
N GLY A 190 -26.65 -11.38 -32.22
CA GLY A 190 -25.86 -11.85 -31.09
C GLY A 190 -24.90 -10.81 -30.50
N TYR A 191 -25.20 -9.51 -30.63
CA TYR A 191 -24.44 -8.50 -29.91
C TYR A 191 -24.73 -8.60 -28.41
N GLU A 192 -23.66 -8.60 -27.61
CA GLU A 192 -23.77 -8.63 -26.15
C GLU A 192 -24.27 -7.29 -25.61
N THR A 193 -25.06 -7.34 -24.54
CA THR A 193 -25.44 -6.16 -23.76
C THR A 193 -24.51 -6.00 -22.56
N PHE A 194 -24.24 -4.76 -22.17
CA PHE A 194 -23.45 -4.46 -20.97
C PHE A 194 -24.20 -3.48 -20.07
N GLY A 195 -24.12 -3.68 -18.75
CA GLY A 195 -24.71 -2.76 -17.76
C GLY A 195 -26.21 -2.98 -17.46
N ALA A 196 -26.87 -3.97 -18.08
CA ALA A 196 -28.27 -4.31 -17.78
C ALA A 196 -28.45 -4.99 -16.41
N ASP A 197 -27.49 -5.82 -15.98
CA ASP A 197 -27.60 -6.60 -14.74
C ASP A 197 -27.26 -5.84 -13.44
N ALA A 198 -26.82 -4.57 -13.51
CA ALA A 198 -26.34 -3.85 -12.33
C ALA A 198 -27.43 -3.10 -11.54
N ARG A 199 -28.69 -3.09 -12.01
CA ARG A 199 -29.80 -2.38 -11.32
C ARG A 199 -31.10 -3.17 -11.16
N SER A 200 -31.18 -4.43 -11.54
CA SER A 200 -32.40 -5.24 -11.33
C SER A 200 -32.68 -5.61 -9.87
N LYS A 201 -31.93 -5.07 -8.90
CA LYS A 201 -32.16 -5.30 -7.46
C LYS A 201 -32.46 -4.07 -6.59
N GLU A 202 -32.20 -2.84 -7.01
CA GLU A 202 -32.45 -1.68 -6.13
C GLU A 202 -32.76 -0.44 -6.97
N THR A 203 -34.06 -0.16 -7.19
CA THR A 203 -34.74 1.17 -7.14
C THR A 203 -36.06 1.10 -7.91
N SER A 204 -37.14 0.76 -7.20
CA SER A 204 -38.44 1.38 -7.43
C SER A 204 -38.38 2.81 -6.86
N ASP A 205 -39.04 3.74 -7.56
CA ASP A 205 -39.26 5.16 -7.23
C ASP A 205 -38.17 6.16 -7.66
N SER A 206 -38.43 6.88 -8.75
CA SER A 206 -38.77 8.31 -8.69
C SER A 206 -38.90 8.90 -10.10
N ASP A 207 -39.95 9.70 -10.26
CA ASP A 207 -40.39 10.46 -11.43
C ASP A 207 -39.34 11.36 -12.09
N GLY A 208 -39.49 11.53 -13.41
CA GLY A 208 -38.75 12.52 -14.21
C GLY A 208 -39.14 12.49 -15.69
N GLU A 209 -40.15 13.28 -16.02
CA GLU A 209 -40.56 13.89 -17.30
C GLU A 209 -40.42 13.12 -18.64
N GLU A 210 -41.59 12.98 -19.27
CA GLU A 210 -41.91 12.28 -20.51
C GLU A 210 -41.33 12.94 -21.76
N ASP A 211 -40.62 12.13 -22.56
CA ASP A 211 -40.75 12.20 -24.02
C ASP A 211 -41.28 10.84 -24.50
N SER A 212 -42.58 10.79 -24.74
CA SER A 212 -43.36 9.58 -24.94
C SER A 212 -43.13 8.94 -26.31
N ILE A 213 -42.18 7.99 -26.37
CA ILE A 213 -42.22 6.90 -27.36
C ILE A 213 -42.67 5.65 -26.59
N ASN A 214 -43.67 4.95 -27.13
CA ASN A 214 -44.27 3.74 -26.58
C ASN A 214 -43.23 2.58 -26.60
N GLU A 215 -42.21 2.67 -25.75
CA GLU A 215 -41.16 1.66 -25.59
C GLU A 215 -41.65 0.59 -24.60
N SER A 216 -41.63 -0.67 -25.03
CA SER A 216 -41.86 -1.77 -24.11
C SER A 216 -40.74 -1.81 -23.06
N GLN A 217 -40.99 -2.30 -21.84
CA GLN A 217 -39.96 -2.42 -20.80
C GLN A 217 -38.72 -3.21 -21.28
N SER A 218 -38.94 -4.16 -22.20
CA SER A 218 -37.86 -4.91 -22.87
C SER A 218 -37.00 -4.05 -23.78
N ASP A 219 -37.56 -3.05 -24.47
CA ASP A 219 -36.81 -2.19 -25.40
C ASP A 219 -35.94 -1.20 -24.64
N ALA A 220 -36.43 -0.66 -23.52
CA ALA A 220 -35.67 0.23 -22.64
C ALA A 220 -34.45 -0.48 -22.02
N GLU A 221 -34.57 -1.78 -21.71
CA GLU A 221 -33.44 -2.59 -21.24
C GLU A 221 -32.40 -2.85 -22.33
N LEU A 222 -32.84 -3.20 -23.55
CA LEU A 222 -31.96 -3.36 -24.70
C LEU A 222 -31.26 -2.04 -25.07
N ALA A 223 -31.97 -0.92 -25.01
CA ALA A 223 -31.42 0.40 -25.26
C ALA A 223 -30.25 0.72 -24.31
N ARG A 224 -30.42 0.48 -23.01
CA ARG A 224 -29.34 0.66 -22.02
C ARG A 224 -28.19 -0.32 -22.26
N GLY A 225 -28.51 -1.57 -22.57
CA GLY A 225 -27.53 -2.62 -22.84
C GLY A 225 -26.64 -2.37 -24.07
N TYR A 226 -27.18 -1.72 -25.09
CA TYR A 226 -26.49 -1.39 -26.35
C TYR A 226 -25.94 0.05 -26.43
N GLU A 227 -26.06 0.83 -25.36
CA GLU A 227 -25.58 2.22 -25.33
C GLU A 227 -24.09 2.34 -25.69
N TYR A 228 -23.28 1.36 -25.33
CA TYR A 228 -21.85 1.33 -25.68
C TYR A 228 -21.56 1.21 -27.19
N LEU A 229 -22.54 0.81 -28.00
CA LEU A 229 -22.50 0.77 -29.47
C LEU A 229 -23.24 1.96 -30.08
N LEU A 230 -24.49 2.19 -29.66
CA LEU A 230 -25.36 3.21 -30.25
C LEU A 230 -24.98 4.64 -29.84
N GLY A 231 -24.34 4.82 -28.67
CA GLY A 231 -23.80 6.09 -28.21
C GLY A 231 -22.44 6.44 -28.83
N MET A 232 -21.92 5.63 -29.75
CA MET A 232 -20.69 5.94 -30.47
C MET A 232 -20.88 7.17 -31.39
N LYS A 233 -19.92 8.09 -31.38
CA LYS A 233 -19.96 9.29 -32.25
C LYS A 233 -19.99 8.88 -33.72
N ILE A 234 -20.72 9.58 -34.58
CA ILE A 234 -20.78 9.30 -36.03
C ILE A 234 -19.39 9.22 -36.68
N TRP A 235 -18.46 10.08 -36.27
CA TRP A 235 -17.05 10.06 -36.71
C TRP A 235 -16.28 8.78 -36.37
N SER A 236 -16.84 7.90 -35.55
CA SER A 236 -16.26 6.58 -35.24
C SER A 236 -16.70 5.48 -36.22
N LEU A 237 -17.65 5.76 -37.12
CA LEU A 237 -18.14 4.83 -38.13
C LEU A 237 -17.27 4.89 -39.40
N THR A 238 -15.96 4.67 -39.25
CA THR A 238 -14.99 4.66 -40.35
C THR A 238 -14.12 3.41 -40.32
N PHE A 239 -13.55 3.04 -41.47
CA PHE A 239 -12.68 1.86 -41.59
C PHE A 239 -11.42 2.00 -40.73
N GLU A 240 -10.84 3.20 -40.62
CA GLU A 240 -9.69 3.47 -39.77
C GLU A 240 -10.03 3.21 -38.31
N LYS A 241 -11.25 3.57 -37.89
CA LYS A 241 -11.69 3.32 -36.52
C LYS A 241 -11.92 1.84 -36.24
N ALA A 242 -12.46 1.09 -37.20
CA ALA A 242 -12.58 -0.37 -37.10
C ALA A 242 -11.21 -1.03 -36.93
N GLU A 243 -10.19 -0.58 -37.67
CA GLU A 243 -8.82 -1.06 -37.54
C GLU A 243 -8.20 -0.69 -36.17
N GLU A 244 -8.40 0.55 -35.71
CA GLU A 244 -7.95 0.98 -34.37
C GLU A 244 -8.57 0.11 -33.26
N LEU A 245 -9.88 -0.19 -33.36
CA LEU A 245 -10.58 -1.04 -32.40
C LEU A 245 -10.08 -2.49 -32.44
N ARG A 246 -9.77 -3.04 -33.63
CA ARG A 246 -9.15 -4.37 -33.77
C ARG A 246 -7.74 -4.42 -33.18
N ARG A 247 -6.93 -3.38 -33.38
CA ARG A 247 -5.60 -3.27 -32.74
C ARG A 247 -5.74 -3.28 -31.21
N LYS A 248 -6.63 -2.46 -30.67
CA LYS A 248 -6.90 -2.39 -29.22
C LYS A 248 -7.41 -3.73 -28.68
N LEU A 249 -8.26 -4.43 -29.42
CA LEU A 249 -8.72 -5.78 -29.07
C LEU A 249 -7.55 -6.77 -28.99
N GLY A 250 -6.61 -6.72 -29.94
CA GLY A 250 -5.41 -7.56 -29.93
C GLY A 250 -4.50 -7.29 -28.74
N GLU A 251 -4.29 -6.01 -28.40
CA GLU A 251 -3.52 -5.59 -27.21
C GLU A 251 -4.17 -6.11 -25.94
N LYS A 252 -5.48 -5.92 -25.78
CA LYS A 252 -6.24 -6.39 -24.61
C LYS A 252 -6.28 -7.91 -24.49
N THR A 253 -6.33 -8.61 -25.62
CA THR A 253 -6.26 -10.08 -25.65
C THR A 253 -4.88 -10.57 -25.19
N THR A 254 -3.82 -9.88 -25.60
CA THR A 254 -2.45 -10.21 -25.17
C THR A 254 -2.29 -9.97 -23.67
N GLU A 255 -2.77 -8.82 -23.18
CA GLU A 255 -2.77 -8.46 -21.76
C GLU A 255 -3.53 -9.49 -20.92
N LEU A 256 -4.72 -9.89 -21.37
CA LEU A 256 -5.55 -10.90 -20.70
C LEU A 256 -4.84 -12.26 -20.62
N ASN A 257 -4.27 -12.72 -21.73
CA ASN A 257 -3.56 -14.00 -21.78
C ASN A 257 -2.33 -13.99 -20.85
N ALA A 258 -1.58 -12.89 -20.83
CA ALA A 258 -0.46 -12.71 -19.92
C ALA A 258 -0.94 -12.80 -18.46
N LEU A 259 -1.98 -12.03 -18.08
CA LEU A 259 -2.51 -12.04 -16.72
C LEU A 259 -3.07 -13.40 -16.29
N GLN A 260 -3.77 -14.11 -17.18
CA GLN A 260 -4.27 -15.46 -16.89
C GLN A 260 -3.11 -16.44 -16.64
N GLY A 261 -2.00 -16.30 -17.38
CA GLY A 261 -0.78 -17.08 -17.21
C GLY A 261 0.03 -16.75 -15.95
N THR A 262 -0.08 -15.53 -15.40
CA THR A 262 0.65 -15.13 -14.19
C THR A 262 0.04 -15.73 -12.92
N LEU A 263 0.84 -16.34 -12.06
CA LEU A 263 0.37 -16.85 -10.77
C LEU A 263 0.08 -15.70 -9.77
N PRO A 264 -0.86 -15.86 -8.81
CA PRO A 264 -1.09 -14.86 -7.77
C PRO A 264 0.18 -14.51 -6.97
N SER A 265 1.04 -15.49 -6.72
CA SER A 265 2.35 -15.30 -6.08
C SER A 265 3.30 -14.45 -6.93
N GLU A 266 3.30 -14.63 -8.25
CA GLU A 266 4.12 -13.83 -9.17
C GLU A 266 3.62 -12.39 -9.24
N LEU A 267 2.30 -12.18 -9.22
CA LEU A 267 1.73 -10.83 -9.09
C LEU A 267 2.20 -10.13 -7.81
N TRP A 268 2.30 -10.87 -6.72
CA TRP A 268 2.83 -10.33 -5.48
C TRP A 268 4.33 -10.04 -5.57
N LEU A 269 5.13 -10.94 -6.15
CA LEU A 269 6.57 -10.70 -6.35
C LEU A 269 6.82 -9.46 -7.21
N ASN A 270 6.08 -9.28 -8.31
CA ASN A 270 6.20 -8.09 -9.15
C ASN A 270 5.87 -6.79 -8.38
N ASP A 271 4.89 -6.82 -7.47
CA ASP A 271 4.58 -5.66 -6.63
C ASP A 271 5.67 -5.40 -5.56
N LEU A 272 6.44 -6.41 -5.15
CA LEU A 272 7.56 -6.25 -4.22
C LEU A 272 8.83 -5.70 -4.91
N ASP A 273 9.00 -6.01 -6.20
CA ASP A 273 10.13 -5.55 -7.01
C ASP A 273 9.94 -4.14 -7.59
N ALA A 274 8.71 -3.63 -7.61
CA ALA A 274 8.34 -2.31 -8.15
C ALA A 274 8.67 -1.16 -7.20
#